data_AF-A0A6A4LLN3-F1
#
_entry.id   AF-A0A6A4LLN3-F1
#
_cell.length_a   1.000
_cell.length_b   1.000
_cell.length_c   1.000
_cell.angle_alpha   90.00
_cell.angle_beta   90.00
_cell.angle_gamma   90.00
#
_symmetry.space_group_name_H-M   'P 1'
#
loop_
_entity.id
_entity.type
_entity.pdbx_description
1 polymer ?
#
loop_
_entity_poly.entity_id
_entity_poly.type
_entity_poly.pdbx_seq_one_letter_code
_entity_poly.pdbx_strand_id
1 'polypeptide(L)'
;MEEVRAAAMAYYANMSIGQKQAVQDFYKSLDANGDGMVTSQEYLDALRKVGLNQTRFPSNLFQLLDKNNDGFLDFEECVTLYYMITGQRIISCDGCGSFMLGLHFLCVECYRVSKDKTFDLCCS
;
A
#
# COMPACT_ATOMS: atom_id res chain seq x y z
N MET A 1 -9.49 -1.90 4.53
CA MET A 1 -8.33 -0.97 4.52
C MET A 1 -8.22 -0.13 5.81
N GLU A 2 -9.28 0.10 6.59
CA GLU A 2 -9.18 0.92 7.81
C GLU A 2 -8.11 0.46 8.82
N GLU A 3 -7.97 -0.85 9.05
CA GLU A 3 -6.91 -1.38 9.94
C GLU A 3 -5.50 -1.05 9.44
N VAL A 4 -5.27 -1.16 8.12
CA VAL A 4 -3.99 -0.83 7.51
C VAL A 4 -3.70 0.67 7.60
N ARG A 5 -4.71 1.52 7.39
CA ARG A 5 -4.59 2.97 7.58
C ARG A 5 -4.22 3.32 9.02
N ALA A 6 -4.94 2.73 9.98
CA ALA A 6 -4.65 2.94 11.41
C ALA A 6 -3.23 2.48 11.78
N ALA A 7 -2.80 1.32 11.26
CA ALA A 7 -1.44 0.82 11.47
C ALA A 7 -0.38 1.72 10.81
N ALA A 8 -0.63 2.21 9.60
CA ALA A 8 0.26 3.12 8.90
C ALA A 8 0.46 4.44 9.67
N MET A 9 -0.64 5.02 10.18
CA MET A 9 -0.59 6.25 10.97
C MET A 9 0.10 6.03 12.32
N ALA A 10 -0.16 4.91 13.00
CA ALA A 10 0.53 4.56 14.24
C ALA A 10 2.03 4.34 14.01
N TYR A 11 2.40 3.71 12.90
CA TYR A 11 3.80 3.52 12.51
C TYR A 11 4.47 4.86 12.23
N TYR A 12 3.83 5.73 11.43
CA TYR A 12 4.32 7.08 11.14
C TYR A 12 4.47 7.93 12.41
N ALA A 13 3.51 7.90 13.33
CA ALA A 13 3.57 8.66 14.58
C ALA A 13 4.82 8.32 15.41
N ASN A 14 5.19 7.04 15.44
CA ASN A 14 6.32 6.50 16.20
C ASN A 14 7.66 6.51 15.45
N MET A 15 7.70 6.96 14.19
CA MET A 15 8.94 7.10 13.43
C MET A 15 9.86 8.18 13.99
N SER A 16 11.17 7.96 13.83
CA SER A 16 12.17 9.01 14.04
C SER A 16 12.01 10.17 13.04
N ILE A 17 12.59 11.33 13.36
CA ILE A 17 12.53 12.52 12.50
C ILE A 17 13.06 12.22 11.09
N GLY A 18 14.18 11.48 10.99
CA GLY A 18 14.76 11.11 9.69
C GLY A 18 13.86 10.19 8.87
N GLN A 19 13.15 9.26 9.52
CA GLN A 19 12.18 8.40 8.84
C GLN A 19 10.95 9.18 8.38
N LYS A 20 10.42 10.09 9.21
CA LYS A 20 9.33 10.99 8.81
C LYS A 20 9.72 11.85 7.61
N GLN A 21 10.97 12.31 7.56
CA GLN A 21 11.48 13.05 6.41
C GLN A 21 11.45 12.20 5.13
N ALA A 22 11.84 10.93 5.20
CA ALA A 22 11.76 10.04 4.04
C ALA A 22 10.32 9.84 3.52
N VAL A 23 9.33 9.83 4.42
CA VAL A 23 7.90 9.79 4.03
C VAL A 23 7.48 11.09 3.35
N GLN A 24 7.91 12.24 3.87
CA GLN A 24 7.64 13.54 3.23
C GLN A 24 8.31 13.66 1.87
N ASP A 25 9.54 13.19 1.73
CA ASP A 25 10.27 13.23 0.47
C ASP A 25 9.63 12.29 -0.56
N PHE A 26 9.13 11.13 -0.12
CA PHE A 26 8.32 10.25 -0.95
C PHE A 26 7.03 10.95 -1.40
N TYR A 27 6.29 11.58 -0.50
CA TYR A 27 5.08 12.32 -0.83
C TYR A 27 5.34 13.44 -1.86
N LYS A 28 6.40 14.23 -1.65
CA LYS A 28 6.83 15.26 -2.62
C LYS A 28 7.29 14.69 -3.96
N SER A 29 7.73 13.43 -4.00
CA SER A 29 8.09 12.78 -5.26
C SER A 29 6.86 12.32 -6.06
N LEU A 30 5.73 12.13 -5.38
CA LEU A 30 4.43 11.86 -5.99
C LEU A 30 3.78 13.17 -6.46
N ASP A 31 3.69 14.16 -5.57
CA ASP A 31 3.11 15.48 -5.82
C ASP A 31 4.04 16.35 -6.69
N ALA A 32 3.92 16.20 -8.01
CA ALA A 32 4.82 16.83 -8.96
C ALA A 32 4.53 18.33 -9.15
N ASN A 33 3.27 18.74 -8.99
CA ASN A 33 2.85 20.12 -9.14
C ASN A 33 2.93 20.92 -7.81
N GLY A 34 3.03 20.24 -6.66
CA GLY A 34 3.20 20.84 -5.34
C GLY A 34 1.91 21.42 -4.75
N ASP A 35 0.74 20.96 -5.19
CA ASP A 35 -0.56 21.46 -4.73
C ASP A 35 -1.05 20.80 -3.42
N GLY A 36 -0.32 19.81 -2.91
CA GLY A 36 -0.68 19.07 -1.71
C GLY A 36 -1.71 17.97 -1.96
N MET A 37 -1.98 17.60 -3.21
CA MET A 37 -2.89 16.53 -3.60
C MET A 37 -2.25 15.70 -4.72
N VAL A 38 -2.21 14.37 -4.56
CA VAL A 38 -1.63 13.51 -5.60
C VAL A 38 -2.74 13.02 -6.51
N THR A 39 -2.71 13.45 -7.78
CA THR A 39 -3.64 12.93 -8.79
C THR A 39 -3.32 11.48 -9.17
N SER A 40 -4.30 10.76 -9.73
CA SER A 40 -4.07 9.42 -10.28
C SER A 40 -2.95 9.38 -11.34
N GLN A 41 -2.82 10.43 -12.14
CA GLN A 41 -1.77 10.54 -13.16
C GLN A 41 -0.39 10.68 -12.52
N GLU A 42 -0.25 11.58 -11.54
CA GLU A 42 0.99 11.78 -10.79
C GLU A 42 1.44 10.53 -10.04
N TYR A 43 0.49 9.85 -9.38
CA TYR A 43 0.72 8.56 -8.75
C TYR A 43 1.29 7.53 -9.75
N LEU A 44 0.66 7.37 -10.92
CA LEU A 44 1.12 6.42 -11.94
C LEU A 44 2.50 6.78 -12.51
N ASP A 45 2.75 8.07 -12.71
CA ASP A 45 4.03 8.57 -13.21
C ASP A 45 5.15 8.36 -12.20
N ALA A 46 4.90 8.62 -10.92
CA ALA A 46 5.87 8.43 -9.87
C ALA A 46 6.17 6.94 -9.63
N LEU A 47 5.17 6.06 -9.62
CA LEU A 47 5.40 4.61 -9.52
C LEU A 47 6.28 4.08 -10.66
N ARG A 48 6.07 4.57 -11.89
CA ARG A 48 6.94 4.23 -13.03
C ARG A 48 8.37 4.72 -12.81
N LYS A 49 8.57 5.93 -12.30
CA LYS A 49 9.90 6.50 -12.03
C LYS A 49 10.67 5.77 -10.92
N VAL A 50 9.97 5.29 -9.89
CA VAL A 50 10.57 4.56 -8.75
C VAL A 50 10.91 3.11 -9.13
N GLY A 51 10.65 2.66 -10.37
CA GLY A 51 10.92 1.30 -10.81
C GLY A 51 10.00 0.26 -10.18
N LEU A 52 8.91 0.73 -9.56
CA LEU A 52 7.86 -0.09 -9.00
C LEU A 52 6.95 -0.53 -10.16
N ASN A 53 7.26 -1.71 -10.71
CA ASN A 53 6.49 -2.30 -11.81
C ASN A 53 4.99 -2.33 -11.47
N GLN A 54 4.19 -1.67 -12.30
CA GLN A 54 2.72 -1.57 -12.13
C GLN A 54 2.04 -2.95 -12.02
N THR A 55 2.66 -4.00 -12.56
CA THR A 55 2.20 -5.40 -12.41
C THR A 55 2.21 -5.92 -10.98
N ARG A 56 2.94 -5.28 -10.05
CA ARG A 56 2.93 -5.65 -8.62
C ARG A 56 1.83 -4.95 -7.84
N PHE A 57 1.14 -3.97 -8.42
CA PHE A 57 0.13 -3.19 -7.74
C PHE A 57 -1.26 -3.53 -8.27
N PRO A 58 -2.28 -3.60 -7.39
CA PRO A 58 -3.66 -3.67 -7.84
C PRO A 58 -3.99 -2.47 -8.74
N SER A 59 -4.67 -2.71 -9.86
CA SER A 59 -5.17 -1.63 -10.72
C SER A 59 -6.14 -0.69 -10.00
N ASN A 60 -6.83 -1.21 -8.98
CA ASN A 60 -7.72 -0.47 -8.10
C ASN A 60 -7.04 0.07 -6.84
N LEU A 61 -5.71 -0.03 -6.68
CA LEU A 61 -5.04 0.40 -5.45
C LEU A 61 -5.25 1.89 -5.18
N PHE A 62 -5.24 2.73 -6.21
CA PHE A 62 -5.51 4.16 -6.07
C PHE A 62 -6.87 4.40 -5.41
N GLN A 63 -7.93 3.79 -5.94
CA GLN A 63 -9.29 3.87 -5.37
C GLN A 63 -9.38 3.26 -3.97
N LEU A 64 -8.58 2.24 -3.68
CA LEU A 64 -8.54 1.64 -2.34
C LEU A 64 -7.85 2.53 -1.33
N LEU A 65 -6.90 3.39 -1.75
CA LEU A 65 -6.20 4.35 -0.92
C LEU A 65 -7.04 5.60 -0.67
N ASP A 66 -7.62 6.16 -1.74
CA ASP A 66 -8.57 7.28 -1.77
C ASP A 66 -9.79 6.94 -0.88
N LYS A 67 -9.69 7.31 0.39
CA LYS A 67 -10.66 6.99 1.44
C LYS A 67 -11.86 7.92 1.34
N ASN A 68 -11.60 9.20 1.09
CA ASN A 68 -12.63 10.22 1.04
C ASN A 68 -13.34 10.26 -0.32
N ASN A 69 -12.83 9.53 -1.33
CA ASN A 69 -13.33 9.45 -2.71
C ASN A 69 -13.37 10.82 -3.40
N ASP A 70 -12.40 11.69 -3.11
CA ASP A 70 -12.28 13.00 -3.76
C ASP A 70 -11.53 12.93 -5.10
N GLY A 71 -10.95 11.78 -5.43
CA GLY A 71 -10.19 11.55 -6.66
C GLY A 71 -8.71 11.91 -6.56
N PHE A 72 -8.24 12.27 -5.37
CA PHE A 72 -6.86 12.63 -5.06
C PHE A 72 -6.35 11.77 -3.90
N LEU A 73 -5.04 11.75 -3.68
CA LEU A 73 -4.46 11.21 -2.45
C LEU A 73 -3.89 12.34 -1.61
N ASP A 74 -4.42 12.48 -0.41
CA ASP A 74 -3.86 13.37 0.60
C ASP A 74 -2.59 12.79 1.25
N PHE A 75 -2.03 13.54 2.20
CA PHE A 75 -0.82 13.11 2.90
C PHE A 75 -1.01 11.81 3.71
N GLU A 76 -2.15 11.64 4.41
CA GLU A 76 -2.41 10.44 5.23
C GLU A 76 -2.60 9.19 4.35
N GLU A 77 -3.25 9.36 3.20
CA GLU A 77 -3.42 8.31 2.19
C GLU A 77 -2.09 7.93 1.55
N CYS A 78 -1.22 8.92 1.31
CA CYS A 78 0.15 8.68 0.85
C CYS A 78 1.05 8.01 1.91
N VAL A 79 0.86 8.32 3.21
CA VAL A 79 1.52 7.60 4.31
C VAL A 79 1.10 6.12 4.30
N THR A 80 -0.17 5.84 4.04
CA THR A 80 -0.68 4.47 3.89
C THR A 80 -0.02 3.75 2.71
N LEU A 81 0.09 4.40 1.56
CA LEU A 81 0.81 3.87 0.40
C LEU A 81 2.28 3.57 0.73
N TYR A 82 2.99 4.51 1.36
CA TYR A 82 4.39 4.32 1.76
C TYR A 82 4.56 3.13 2.70
N TYR A 83 3.69 3.01 3.69
CA TYR A 83 3.68 1.88 4.63
C TYR A 83 3.50 0.54 3.93
N MET A 84 2.62 0.48 2.93
CA MET A 84 2.35 -0.74 2.17
C MET A 84 3.54 -1.14 1.29
N ILE A 85 4.16 -0.17 0.59
CA ILE A 85 5.32 -0.41 -0.28
C ILE A 85 6.55 -0.81 0.52
N THR A 86 6.92 -0.03 1.53
CA THR A 86 8.17 -0.24 2.29
C THR A 86 8.09 -1.44 3.23
N GLY A 87 6.89 -1.74 3.75
CA GLY A 87 6.64 -2.91 4.57
C GLY A 87 6.52 -4.22 3.80
N GLN A 88 6.66 -4.21 2.46
CA GLN A 88 6.38 -5.36 1.58
C GLN A 88 5.00 -5.97 1.81
N ARG A 89 3.99 -5.14 2.10
CA ARG A 89 2.62 -5.57 2.47
C ARG A 89 1.68 -5.67 1.27
N ILE A 90 2.21 -5.56 0.05
CA ILE A 90 1.46 -5.73 -1.20
C ILE A 90 1.77 -7.14 -1.69
N ILE A 91 0.98 -8.10 -1.21
CA ILE A 91 1.16 -9.52 -1.48
C ILE A 91 -0.03 -9.98 -2.32
N SER A 92 0.24 -10.65 -3.44
CA SER A 92 -0.76 -11.37 -4.21
C SER A 92 -0.81 -12.82 -3.77
N CYS A 93 -2.01 -13.40 -3.66
CA CYS A 93 -2.17 -14.82 -3.43
C CYS A 93 -1.72 -15.64 -4.66
N ASP A 94 -0.78 -16.57 -4.48
CA ASP A 94 -0.29 -17.46 -5.55
C ASP A 94 -1.36 -18.42 -6.10
N GLY A 95 -2.46 -18.63 -5.37
CA GLY A 95 -3.57 -19.48 -5.78
C GLY A 95 -4.63 -18.77 -6.63
N CYS A 96 -5.17 -17.66 -6.12
CA CYS A 96 -6.29 -16.95 -6.77
C CYS A 96 -5.90 -15.62 -7.43
N GLY A 97 -4.67 -15.14 -7.25
CA GLY A 97 -4.18 -13.87 -7.78
C GLY A 97 -4.73 -12.62 -7.09
N SER A 98 -5.59 -12.76 -6.07
CA SER A 98 -6.15 -11.63 -5.33
C SER A 98 -5.10 -10.95 -4.45
N PHE A 99 -5.15 -9.62 -4.37
CA PHE A 99 -4.28 -8.84 -3.50
C PHE A 99 -4.75 -8.91 -2.05
N MET A 100 -3.82 -9.23 -1.14
CA MET A 100 -4.08 -9.33 0.28
C MET A 100 -3.59 -8.04 0.95
N LEU A 101 -4.53 -7.18 1.29
CA LEU A 101 -4.28 -5.82 1.79
C LEU A 101 -4.65 -5.68 3.28
N GLY A 102 -4.52 -6.76 4.05
CA GLY A 102 -4.82 -6.83 5.48
C GLY A 102 -3.56 -6.98 6.35
N LEU A 103 -3.73 -7.03 7.68
CA LEU A 103 -2.62 -7.21 8.63
C LEU A 103 -2.34 -8.69 9.01
N HIS A 104 -3.10 -9.67 8.49
CA HIS A 104 -3.07 -11.07 8.95
C HIS A 104 -2.96 -12.08 7.79
N PHE A 105 -2.30 -13.24 8.05
CA PHE A 105 -1.92 -14.27 7.06
C PHE A 105 -2.07 -15.80 7.59
N LEU A 106 -2.71 -16.82 6.90
CA LEU A 106 -3.54 -18.05 7.22
C LEU A 106 -4.69 -18.52 6.19
N CYS A 107 -4.51 -18.85 4.90
CA CYS A 107 -5.65 -19.30 4.04
C CYS A 107 -6.16 -20.72 4.42
N VAL A 108 -7.42 -20.86 4.87
CA VAL A 108 -7.98 -22.14 5.38
C VAL A 108 -8.05 -23.24 4.31
N GLU A 109 -8.36 -22.90 3.06
CA GLU A 109 -8.43 -23.89 1.97
C GLU A 109 -7.04 -24.35 1.51
N CYS A 110 -6.04 -23.46 1.48
CA CYS A 110 -4.65 -23.84 1.18
C CYS A 110 -4.01 -24.67 2.31
N TYR A 111 -4.33 -24.36 3.57
CA TYR A 111 -3.94 -25.15 4.74
C TYR A 111 -4.47 -26.60 4.69
N ARG A 112 -5.65 -26.81 4.11
CA ARG A 112 -6.25 -28.15 4.00
C ARG A 112 -5.60 -29.04 2.95
N VAL A 113 -4.98 -28.47 1.92
CA VAL A 113 -4.52 -29.21 0.73
C VAL A 113 -3.00 -29.48 0.74
N SER A 114 -2.17 -28.69 1.43
CA SER A 114 -0.71 -28.88 1.42
C SER A 114 -0.13 -28.93 2.84
N LYS A 115 0.72 -29.94 3.14
CA LYS A 115 1.33 -30.13 4.47
C LYS A 115 2.72 -29.49 4.64
N ASP A 116 3.37 -29.11 3.53
CA ASP A 116 4.81 -28.80 3.51
C ASP A 116 5.15 -27.34 3.12
N LYS A 117 4.17 -26.43 3.12
CA LYS A 117 4.40 -24.99 2.80
C LYS A 117 3.87 -24.10 3.92
N THR A 118 4.54 -22.98 4.17
CA THR A 118 4.02 -21.89 5.01
C THR A 118 2.94 -21.14 4.24
N PHE A 119 1.78 -20.91 4.84
CA PHE A 119 0.62 -20.31 4.16
C PHE A 119 0.28 -18.94 4.74
N ASP A 120 0.06 -17.97 3.86
CA ASP A 120 -0.45 -16.63 4.19
C ASP A 120 -2.00 -16.52 3.96
N LEU A 121 -2.73 -15.55 4.55
CA LEU A 121 -4.21 -15.54 4.86
C LEU A 121 -4.77 -14.68 3.78
N CYS A 122 -5.67 -15.28 3.04
CA CYS A 122 -6.72 -14.57 2.37
C CYS A 122 -7.69 -14.03 3.43
N CYS A 123 -7.80 -12.70 3.56
CA CYS A 123 -8.99 -12.07 4.12
C CYS A 123 -10.10 -12.19 3.07
N SER A 124 -10.98 -13.17 3.23
CA SER A 124 -12.38 -13.01 2.78
C SER A 124 -13.08 -12.04 3.71
#